data_AF-A0A348N7Q9-F1
#
_entry.id   AF-A0A348N7Q9-F1
#
_cell.length_a   1.000
_cell.length_b   1.000
_cell.length_c   1.000
_cell.angle_alpha   90.00
_cell.angle_beta   90.00
_cell.angle_gamma   90.00
#
_symmetry.space_group_name_H-M   'P 1'
#
loop_
_entity.id
_entity.type
_entity.pdbx_description
1 polymer ?
#
loop_
_entity_poly.entity_id
_entity_poly.type
_entity_poly.pdbx_seq_one_letter_code
_entity_poly.pdbx_strand_id
1 'polypeptide(L)'
;MTKEQKQYKLMIMADLQIVKSYYADKEKALRLQAAYHMQQAIEKTIKLCAEIEGLNLWGHDIQLLIQSCDEYDKDIEIPKLIRDKAYVITQWEAECRYYPSKIVRKDSIKSIYDVTIKWVETIG
;
A
#
# COMPACT_ATOMS: atom_id res chain seq x y z
N MET A 1 16.56 12.10 0.40
CA MET A 1 15.95 11.38 -0.75
C MET A 1 16.69 11.62 -2.07
N THR A 2 16.91 10.57 -2.85
CA THR A 2 17.31 10.60 -4.27
C THR A 2 16.16 11.08 -5.18
N LYS A 3 16.43 11.26 -6.48
CA LYS A 3 15.38 11.59 -7.47
C LYS A 3 14.34 10.46 -7.59
N GLU A 4 14.79 9.21 -7.55
CA GLU A 4 13.93 8.03 -7.63
C GLU A 4 13.03 7.91 -6.40
N GLN A 5 13.57 8.06 -5.21
CA GLN A 5 12.80 8.07 -3.95
C GLN A 5 11.72 9.17 -3.98
N LYS A 6 12.04 10.37 -4.49
CA LYS A 6 11.04 11.45 -4.64
C LYS A 6 9.93 11.07 -5.61
N GLN A 7 10.27 10.37 -6.70
CA GLN A 7 9.28 9.88 -7.66
C GLN A 7 8.38 8.81 -7.04
N TYR A 8 8.93 7.90 -6.23
CA TYR A 8 8.15 6.96 -5.42
C TYR A 8 7.12 7.68 -4.56
N LYS A 9 7.55 8.70 -3.80
CA LYS A 9 6.65 9.48 -2.94
C LYS A 9 5.54 10.15 -3.72
N LEU A 10 5.81 10.72 -4.89
CA LEU A 10 4.78 11.29 -5.76
C LEU A 10 3.77 10.24 -6.25
N MET A 11 4.24 9.05 -6.63
CA MET A 11 3.38 7.95 -7.06
C MET A 11 2.49 7.44 -5.92
N ILE A 12 3.06 7.29 -4.71
CA ILE A 12 2.30 6.91 -3.51
C ILE A 12 1.21 7.95 -3.23
N MET A 13 1.54 9.24 -3.28
CA MET A 13 0.56 10.31 -3.02
C MET A 13 -0.54 10.35 -4.09
N ALA A 14 -0.23 10.06 -5.35
CA ALA A 14 -1.22 9.95 -6.41
C ALA A 14 -2.19 8.79 -6.16
N ASP A 15 -1.69 7.62 -5.76
CA ASP A 15 -2.52 6.47 -5.39
C ASP A 15 -3.42 6.82 -4.19
N LEU A 16 -2.85 7.41 -3.13
CA LEU A 16 -3.60 7.81 -1.94
C LEU A 16 -4.69 8.86 -2.24
N GLN A 17 -4.47 9.74 -3.22
CA GLN A 17 -5.49 10.70 -3.67
C GLN A 17 -6.68 9.99 -4.34
N ILE A 18 -6.43 8.94 -5.12
CA ILE A 18 -7.48 8.10 -5.71
C ILE A 18 -8.25 7.37 -4.61
N VAL A 19 -7.54 6.77 -3.65
CA VAL A 19 -8.15 6.11 -2.49
C VAL A 19 -9.08 7.06 -1.76
N LYS A 20 -8.60 8.26 -1.42
CA LYS A 20 -9.37 9.29 -0.70
C LYS A 20 -10.65 9.68 -1.42
N SER A 21 -10.61 9.73 -2.75
CA SER A 21 -11.76 10.10 -3.59
C SER A 21 -12.83 9.02 -3.61
N TYR A 22 -12.44 7.73 -3.61
CA TYR A 22 -13.36 6.64 -3.97
C TYR A 22 -13.62 5.59 -2.88
N TYR A 23 -12.91 5.60 -1.74
CA TYR A 23 -13.05 4.53 -0.73
C TYR A 23 -14.48 4.39 -0.17
N ALA A 24 -15.22 5.51 -0.09
CA ALA A 24 -16.58 5.57 0.42
C ALA A 24 -17.65 5.63 -0.68
N ASP A 25 -17.24 5.47 -1.95
CA ASP A 25 -18.16 5.59 -3.07
C ASP A 25 -19.24 4.50 -3.03
N LYS A 26 -20.44 4.86 -3.49
CA LYS A 26 -21.58 3.95 -3.62
C LYS A 26 -21.39 3.03 -4.82
N GLU A 27 -20.75 3.53 -5.88
CA GLU A 27 -20.39 2.74 -7.05
C GLU A 27 -19.31 1.74 -6.68
N LYS A 28 -19.64 0.45 -6.84
CA LYS A 28 -18.74 -0.65 -6.48
C LYS A 28 -17.44 -0.60 -7.26
N ALA A 29 -17.48 -0.25 -8.55
CA ALA A 29 -16.31 -0.18 -9.41
C ALA A 29 -15.29 0.83 -8.87
N LEU A 30 -15.74 2.03 -8.48
CA LEU A 30 -14.89 3.06 -7.88
C LEU A 30 -14.30 2.60 -6.54
N ARG A 31 -15.08 1.90 -5.71
CA ARG A 31 -14.56 1.36 -4.45
C ARG A 31 -13.54 0.23 -4.64
N LEU A 32 -13.70 -0.60 -5.67
CA LEU A 32 -12.70 -1.61 -6.06
C LEU A 32 -11.42 -0.93 -6.57
N GLN A 33 -11.56 0.15 -7.35
CA GLN A 33 -10.42 0.96 -7.77
C GLN A 33 -9.69 1.57 -6.56
N ALA A 34 -10.41 2.09 -5.56
CA ALA A 34 -9.81 2.56 -4.31
C ALA A 34 -9.01 1.46 -3.60
N ALA A 35 -9.56 0.25 -3.51
CA ALA A 35 -8.88 -0.89 -2.86
C ALA A 35 -7.60 -1.29 -3.62
N TYR A 36 -7.64 -1.32 -4.94
CA TYR A 36 -6.46 -1.57 -5.78
C TYR A 36 -5.38 -0.51 -5.56
N HIS A 37 -5.73 0.78 -5.64
CA HIS A 37 -4.76 1.85 -5.40
C HIS A 37 -4.26 1.89 -3.95
N MET A 38 -5.04 1.40 -2.98
CA MET A 38 -4.57 1.24 -1.61
C MET A 38 -3.48 0.16 -1.52
N GLN A 39 -3.64 -0.98 -2.19
CA GLN A 39 -2.58 -1.99 -2.28
C GLN A 39 -1.33 -1.40 -2.95
N GLN A 40 -1.49 -0.69 -4.07
CA GLN A 40 -0.38 -0.06 -4.79
C GLN A 40 0.39 0.97 -3.95
N ALA A 41 -0.33 1.80 -3.19
CA ALA A 41 0.29 2.77 -2.30
C ALA A 41 1.15 2.06 -1.24
N ILE A 42 0.61 1.01 -0.60
CA ILE A 42 1.32 0.25 0.45
C ILE A 42 2.55 -0.45 -0.12
N GLU A 43 2.43 -1.11 -1.27
CA GLU A 43 3.53 -1.77 -1.95
C GLU A 43 4.68 -0.78 -2.20
N LYS A 44 4.36 0.38 -2.76
CA LYS A 44 5.35 1.44 -3.05
C LYS A 44 5.93 2.03 -1.77
N THR A 45 5.15 2.18 -0.70
CA THR A 45 5.66 2.66 0.60
C THR A 45 6.66 1.66 1.18
N ILE A 46 6.37 0.36 1.18
CA ILE A 46 7.31 -0.67 1.65
C ILE A 46 8.59 -0.63 0.81
N LYS A 47 8.47 -0.58 -0.52
CA LYS A 47 9.62 -0.48 -1.44
C LYS A 47 10.46 0.76 -1.19
N LEU A 48 9.83 1.92 -0.95
CA LEU A 48 10.54 3.16 -0.64
C LEU A 48 11.32 3.05 0.68
N CYS A 49 10.71 2.51 1.74
CA CYS A 49 11.39 2.29 3.01
C CYS A 49 12.61 1.37 2.83
N ALA A 50 12.43 0.27 2.10
CA ALA A 50 13.51 -0.66 1.79
C ALA A 50 14.62 0.00 0.94
N GLU A 51 14.26 0.76 -0.09
CA GLU A 51 15.21 1.46 -0.97
C GLU A 51 16.05 2.48 -0.21
N ILE A 52 15.46 3.23 0.72
CA ILE A 52 16.17 4.16 1.62
C ILE A 52 17.25 3.42 2.42
N GLU A 53 16.95 2.20 2.84
CA GLU A 53 17.86 1.35 3.59
C GLU A 53 18.80 0.51 2.74
N GLY A 54 18.74 0.64 1.41
CA GLY A 54 19.61 -0.05 0.46
C GLY A 54 19.12 -1.44 0.04
N LEU A 55 17.90 -1.82 0.40
CA LEU A 55 17.26 -3.07 0.01
C LEU A 55 16.34 -2.87 -1.20
N ASN A 56 16.63 -3.57 -2.29
CA ASN A 56 15.79 -3.55 -3.49
C ASN A 56 14.79 -4.71 -3.47
N LEU A 57 13.51 -4.38 -3.35
CA LEU A 57 12.42 -5.36 -3.30
C LEU A 57 11.69 -5.53 -4.63
N TRP A 58 11.26 -6.76 -4.92
CA TRP A 58 10.54 -7.13 -6.14
C TRP A 58 9.22 -7.84 -5.82
N GLY A 59 8.29 -7.84 -6.79
CA GLY A 59 6.97 -8.45 -6.64
C GLY A 59 5.92 -7.52 -6.02
N HIS A 60 4.73 -8.07 -5.81
CA HIS A 60 3.52 -7.35 -5.39
C HIS A 60 2.88 -7.92 -4.11
N ASP A 61 3.36 -9.07 -3.64
CA ASP A 61 2.83 -9.69 -2.44
C ASP A 61 3.34 -8.95 -1.19
N ILE A 62 2.42 -8.27 -0.51
CA ILE A 62 2.72 -7.50 0.69
C ILE A 62 3.32 -8.37 1.80
N GLN A 63 2.90 -9.63 1.92
CA GLN A 63 3.45 -10.54 2.94
C GLN A 63 4.91 -10.86 2.67
N LEU A 64 5.25 -11.17 1.42
CA LEU A 64 6.64 -11.46 1.02
C LEU A 64 7.52 -10.22 1.14
N LEU A 65 7.00 -9.05 0.76
CA LEU A 65 7.72 -7.78 0.92
C LEU A 65 8.03 -7.48 2.39
N ILE A 66 7.05 -7.69 3.29
CA ILE A 66 7.26 -7.54 4.74
C ILE A 66 8.28 -8.54 5.25
N GLN A 67 8.17 -9.81 4.85
CA GLN A 67 9.12 -10.85 5.24
C GLN A 67 10.54 -10.50 4.80
N SER A 68 10.73 -10.01 3.57
CA SER A 68 12.06 -9.58 3.10
C SER A 68 12.60 -8.39 3.87
N CYS A 69 11.74 -7.48 4.35
CA CYS A 69 12.17 -6.42 5.26
C CYS A 69 12.57 -6.96 6.63
N ASP A 70 11.84 -7.94 7.16
CA ASP A 70 12.10 -8.55 8.48
C ASP A 70 13.39 -9.39 8.49
N GLU A 71 13.74 -10.00 7.36
CA GLU A 71 14.97 -10.79 7.17
C GLU A 71 16.20 -9.91 6.90
N TYR A 72 16.00 -8.62 6.62
CA TYR A 72 17.08 -7.68 6.35
C TYR A 72 17.76 -7.24 7.65
N ASP A 73 19.05 -6.92 7.58
CA ASP A 73 19.88 -6.60 8.74
C ASP A 73 19.59 -5.22 9.35
N LYS A 74 18.77 -4.42 8.69
CA LYS A 74 18.33 -3.10 9.14
C LYS A 74 16.86 -3.08 9.56
N ASP A 75 16.57 -2.22 10.51
CA ASP A 75 15.22 -2.06 11.07
C ASP A 75 14.32 -1.25 10.13
N ILE A 76 13.63 -1.96 9.22
CA ILE A 76 12.59 -1.38 8.36
C ILE A 76 11.24 -1.51 9.07
N GLU A 77 10.84 -0.47 9.78
CA GLU A 77 9.55 -0.46 10.50
C GLU A 77 8.36 -0.41 9.53
N ILE A 78 7.48 -1.43 9.63
CA ILE A 78 6.22 -1.50 8.91
C ILE A 78 5.07 -1.46 9.93
N PRO A 79 4.09 -0.54 9.78
CA PRO A 79 3.02 -0.38 10.75
C PRO A 79 2.26 -1.68 11.02
N LYS A 80 1.97 -1.96 12.30
CA LYS A 80 1.29 -3.18 12.74
C LYS A 80 0.00 -3.48 11.97
N LEU A 81 -0.83 -2.47 11.68
CA LEU A 81 -2.07 -2.67 10.93
C LEU A 81 -1.80 -3.20 9.51
N ILE A 82 -0.73 -2.75 8.86
CA ILE A 82 -0.35 -3.21 7.52
C ILE A 82 0.09 -4.68 7.59
N ARG A 83 0.89 -5.04 8.61
CA ARG A 83 1.29 -6.43 8.87
C ARG A 83 0.08 -7.33 9.10
N ASP A 84 -0.82 -6.93 10.01
CA ASP A 84 -2.04 -7.69 10.34
C ASP A 84 -2.99 -7.86 9.14
N LYS A 85 -2.93 -6.96 8.15
CA LYS A 85 -3.79 -6.95 6.96
C LYS A 85 -3.09 -7.39 5.69
N ALA A 86 -1.81 -7.76 5.75
CA ALA A 86 -0.98 -7.99 4.58
C ALA A 86 -1.61 -8.97 3.58
N TYR A 87 -2.12 -10.11 4.05
CA TYR A 87 -2.83 -11.08 3.21
C TYR A 87 -4.02 -10.45 2.47
N VAL A 88 -4.88 -9.71 3.19
CA VAL A 88 -6.08 -9.08 2.60
C VAL A 88 -5.68 -8.01 1.58
N ILE A 89 -4.64 -7.24 1.88
CA ILE A 89 -4.12 -6.20 0.98
C ILE A 89 -3.55 -6.84 -0.28
N THR A 90 -2.76 -7.91 -0.18
CA THR A 90 -2.23 -8.66 -1.33
C THR A 90 -3.36 -9.09 -2.27
N GLN A 91 -4.47 -9.60 -1.74
CA GLN A 91 -5.60 -10.04 -2.57
C GLN A 91 -6.23 -8.90 -3.39
N TRP A 92 -6.17 -7.64 -2.91
CA TRP A 92 -6.76 -6.51 -3.63
C TRP A 92 -6.07 -6.20 -4.97
N GLU A 93 -4.83 -6.66 -5.17
CA GLU A 93 -4.09 -6.51 -6.43
C GLU A 93 -4.82 -7.23 -7.59
N ALA A 94 -5.23 -8.48 -7.39
CA ALA A 94 -5.89 -9.28 -8.41
C ALA A 94 -7.43 -9.19 -8.31
N GLU A 95 -7.97 -9.26 -7.10
CA GLU A 95 -9.41 -9.36 -6.89
C GLU A 95 -10.17 -8.12 -7.36
N CYS A 96 -9.62 -6.93 -7.14
CA CYS A 96 -10.28 -5.68 -7.52
C CYS A 96 -10.28 -5.43 -9.03
N ARG A 97 -9.40 -6.11 -9.78
CA ARG A 97 -9.29 -6.00 -11.24
C ARG A 97 -10.06 -7.07 -11.99
N TYR A 98 -10.08 -8.29 -11.46
CA TYR A 98 -10.58 -9.47 -12.20
C TYR A 98 -11.87 -10.05 -11.63
N TYR A 99 -12.27 -9.68 -10.41
CA TYR A 99 -13.43 -10.28 -9.74
C TYR A 99 -14.46 -9.20 -9.36
N PRO A 100 -15.33 -8.78 -10.30
CA PRO A 100 -16.35 -7.77 -10.05
C PRO A 100 -17.33 -8.12 -8.92
N SER A 101 -17.42 -9.40 -8.54
CA SER A 101 -18.22 -9.88 -7.41
C SER A 101 -17.59 -9.55 -6.05
N LYS A 102 -16.29 -9.26 -5.97
CA LYS A 102 -15.57 -9.00 -4.71
C LYS A 102 -16.22 -7.88 -3.91
N ILE A 103 -16.33 -8.07 -2.60
CA ILE A 103 -16.81 -7.06 -1.66
C ILE A 103 -15.62 -6.56 -0.85
N VAL A 104 -15.30 -5.27 -1.02
CA VAL A 104 -14.34 -4.57 -0.16
C VAL A 104 -15.09 -3.56 0.71
N ARG A 105 -14.90 -3.65 2.03
CA ARG A 105 -15.53 -2.75 3.00
C ARG A 105 -14.81 -1.40 3.01
N LYS A 106 -15.57 -0.31 2.90
CA LYS A 106 -15.04 1.07 2.98
C LYS A 106 -14.21 1.31 4.24
N ASP A 107 -14.61 0.75 5.38
CA ASP A 107 -13.90 0.95 6.66
C ASP A 107 -12.54 0.24 6.68
N SER A 108 -12.42 -0.87 5.94
CA SER A 108 -11.14 -1.55 5.75
C SER A 108 -10.18 -0.69 4.94
N ILE A 109 -10.66 -0.08 3.84
CA ILE A 109 -9.84 0.81 3.01
C ILE A 109 -9.46 2.05 3.83
N LYS A 110 -10.42 2.65 4.54
CA LYS A 110 -10.21 3.86 5.34
C LYS A 110 -9.19 3.68 6.45
N SER A 111 -9.32 2.63 7.26
CA SER A 111 -8.39 2.39 8.38
C SER A 111 -6.95 2.19 7.90
N ILE A 112 -6.79 1.49 6.77
CA ILE A 112 -5.49 1.30 6.14
C ILE A 112 -4.96 2.62 5.56
N TYR A 113 -5.80 3.39 4.86
CA TYR A 113 -5.46 4.71 4.34
C TYR A 113 -4.95 5.66 5.45
N ASP A 114 -5.67 5.74 6.58
CA ASP A 114 -5.33 6.64 7.68
C ASP A 114 -3.96 6.30 8.31
N VAL A 115 -3.56 5.02 8.28
CA VAL A 115 -2.24 4.58 8.74
C VAL A 115 -1.17 4.84 7.67
N THR A 116 -1.45 4.50 6.41
CA THR A 116 -0.50 4.66 5.30
C THR A 116 -0.15 6.13 5.06
N ILE A 117 -1.12 7.06 5.11
CA ILE A 117 -0.83 8.47 4.90
C ILE A 117 0.14 9.01 5.98
N LYS A 118 -0.11 8.68 7.25
CA LYS A 118 0.78 9.06 8.36
C LYS A 118 2.16 8.43 8.23
N TRP A 119 2.21 7.17 7.79
CA TRP A 119 3.47 6.47 7.57
C TRP A 119 4.29 7.12 6.45
N VAL A 120 3.66 7.55 5.36
CA VAL A 120 4.35 8.26 4.27
C VAL A 120 4.87 9.63 4.72
N GLU A 121 4.17 10.30 5.63
CA GLU A 121 4.59 11.57 6.22
C GLU A 121 5.84 11.44 7.10
N THR A 122 6.09 10.26 7.70
CA THR A 122 7.32 10.03 8.48
C THR A 122 8.55 9.76 7.61
N ILE A 123 8.37 9.48 6.31
CA ILE A 123 9.47 9.21 5.39
C ILE A 123 10.03 10.55 4.87
N GLY A 124 11.24 10.90 5.31
CA GLY A 124 11.94 12.17 5.00
C GLY A 124 12.56 12.25 3.61
#